data_AF-A0A496TML8-F1
#
_entry.id   AF-A0A496TML8-F1
#
_cell.length_a   1.000
_cell.length_b   1.000
_cell.length_c   1.000
_cell.angle_alpha   90.00
_cell.angle_beta   90.00
_cell.angle_gamma   90.00
#
_symmetry.space_group_name_H-M   'P 1'
#
loop_
_entity.id
_entity.type
_entity.pdbx_description
1 polymer ?
#
loop_
_entity_poly.entity_id
_entity_poly.type
_entity_poly.pdbx_seq_one_letter_code
_entity_poly.pdbx_strand_id
1 'polypeptide(L)' 'MSGKHSDNKKRFYLLIDKISPQVRFVGEYTAKPNWEQRPRILYDHLIEYIYDGKGLYTIGDKKFQVSRGDLVLIPP' A
#
# COMPACT_ATOMS: atom_id res chain seq x y z
N MET A 1 -26.91 -9.81 -27.40
CA MET A 1 -25.53 -10.29 -27.61
C MET A 1 -24.73 -9.95 -26.38
N SER A 2 -24.33 -10.99 -25.64
CA SER A 2 -23.73 -10.91 -24.29
C SER A 2 -22.28 -10.43 -24.34
N GLY A 3 -21.91 -9.65 -23.33
CA GLY A 3 -20.67 -8.88 -23.25
C GLY A 3 -19.39 -9.71 -23.14
N LYS A 4 -18.27 -9.05 -23.45
CA LYS A 4 -16.94 -9.46 -23.02
C LYS A 4 -16.33 -8.36 -22.17
N HIS A 5 -16.56 -8.47 -20.87
CA HIS A 5 -15.67 -7.89 -19.87
C HIS A 5 -14.31 -8.59 -19.99
N SER A 6 -13.30 -7.87 -20.47
CA SER A 6 -11.90 -8.25 -20.32
C SER A 6 -11.28 -7.33 -19.26
N ASP A 7 -11.69 -7.53 -18.02
CA ASP A 7 -11.09 -6.87 -16.87
C ASP A 7 -9.75 -7.56 -16.57
N ASN A 8 -8.72 -7.13 -17.28
CA ASN A 8 -7.36 -7.66 -17.20
C ASN A 8 -6.73 -7.16 -15.89
N LYS A 9 -7.21 -7.70 -14.75
CA LYS A 9 -6.63 -7.45 -13.42
C LYS A 9 -5.20 -7.97 -13.43
N LYS A 10 -4.24 -7.09 -13.72
CA LYS A 10 -2.81 -7.33 -13.56
C LYS A 10 -2.58 -7.78 -12.11
N ARG A 11 -2.44 -9.09 -11.91
CA ARG A 11 -2.04 -9.63 -10.61
C ARG A 11 -0.61 -9.17 -10.36
N PHE A 12 -0.43 -8.41 -9.30
CA PHE A 12 0.89 -8.00 -8.83
C PHE A 12 1.50 -9.19 -8.10
N TYR A 13 2.46 -9.87 -8.73
CA TYR A 13 3.23 -10.92 -8.08
C TYR A 13 4.52 -10.29 -7.55
N LEU A 14 4.56 -10.02 -6.25
CA LEU A 14 5.81 -9.67 -5.59
C LEU A 14 6.51 -10.99 -5.25
N LEU A 15 7.64 -11.25 -5.90
CA LEU A 15 8.48 -12.36 -5.51
C LEU A 15 9.18 -11.99 -4.20
N ILE A 16 9.17 -12.91 -3.23
CA ILE A 16 9.68 -12.65 -1.88
C ILE A 16 11.18 -12.31 -1.86
N ASP A 17 11.92 -12.72 -2.90
CA ASP A 17 13.33 -12.40 -3.13
C ASP A 17 13.57 -10.93 -3.54
N LYS A 18 12.52 -10.18 -3.90
CA LYS A 18 12.58 -8.74 -4.19
C LYS A 18 12.36 -7.88 -2.95
N ILE A 19 11.93 -8.46 -1.84
CA ILE A 19 11.85 -7.77 -0.56
C ILE A 19 13.20 -7.96 0.15
N SER A 20 13.80 -6.87 0.63
CA SER A 20 14.97 -6.99 1.51
C SER A 20 14.61 -7.86 2.71
N PRO A 21 15.35 -8.94 3.02
CA PRO A 21 15.01 -9.82 4.15
C PRO A 21 15.21 -9.12 5.50
N GLN A 22 15.91 -7.98 5.52
CA GLN A 22 16.18 -7.23 6.73
C GLN A 22 14.98 -6.35 7.09
N VAL A 23 14.23 -6.78 8.10
CA VAL A 23 13.15 -5.98 8.69
C VAL A 23 13.75 -4.94 9.62
N ARG A 24 13.55 -3.65 9.31
CA ARG A 24 14.04 -2.53 10.16
C ARG A 24 13.11 -2.21 11.31
N PHE A 25 11.80 -2.34 11.10
CA PHE A 25 10.79 -1.99 12.09
C PHE A 25 9.47 -2.72 11.80
N VAL A 26 8.77 -3.09 12.87
CA VAL A 26 7.39 -3.60 12.83
C VAL A 26 6.62 -2.90 13.93
N GLY A 27 5.42 -2.44 13.62
CA GLY A 27 4.55 -1.82 14.61
C GLY A 27 3.13 -1.68 14.10
N GLU A 28 2.21 -1.62 15.06
CA GLU A 28 0.82 -1.24 14.81
C GLU A 28 0.67 0.27 15.04
N TYR A 29 -0.14 0.90 14.20
CA TYR A 29 -0.41 2.33 14.30
C TYR A 29 -1.87 2.61 13.98
N THR A 30 -2.50 3.43 14.84
CA THR A 30 -3.86 3.92 14.63
C THR A 30 -3.82 5.43 14.47
N ALA A 31 -4.14 5.90 13.27
CA ALA A 31 -4.31 7.32 12.99
C ALA A 31 -5.64 7.84 13.58
N LYS A 32 -5.65 9.08 14.07
CA LYS A 32 -6.90 9.78 14.38
C LYS A 32 -7.61 10.20 13.09
N PRO A 33 -8.93 10.46 13.10
CA PRO A 33 -9.62 11.05 11.95
C PRO A 33 -8.93 12.35 11.51
N ASN A 34 -8.78 12.52 10.19
CA ASN A 34 -8.10 13.67 9.56
C ASN A 34 -6.62 13.83 9.92
N TRP A 35 -5.99 12.81 10.50
CA TRP A 35 -4.55 12.82 10.70
C TRP A 35 -3.83 12.69 9.35
N GLU A 36 -2.75 13.46 9.19
CA GLU A 36 -1.91 13.44 8.01
C GLU A 36 -0.46 13.16 8.37
N GLN A 37 0.15 12.22 7.65
CA GLN A 37 1.58 11.96 7.71
C GLN A 37 2.31 13.05 6.93
N ARG A 38 3.33 13.67 7.53
CA ARG A 38 4.21 14.59 6.79
C ARG A 38 4.90 13.84 5.64
N PRO A 39 5.05 14.46 4.46
CA PRO A 39 5.80 13.87 3.34
C PRO A 39 7.21 13.47 3.77
N ARG A 40 7.67 12.30 3.30
CA ARG A 40 9.00 11.79 3.56
C ARG A 40 9.49 10.96 2.37
N ILE A 41 10.81 10.88 2.23
CA ILE A 41 11.46 9.90 1.35
C ILE A 41 11.59 8.60 2.13
N LEU A 42 11.26 7.48 1.49
CA LEU A 42 11.52 6.16 2.02
C LEU A 42 12.88 5.70 1.48
N TYR A 43 13.78 5.27 2.36
CA TYR A 43 15.07 4.69 1.95
C TYR A 43 15.01 3.15 1.86
N ASP A 44 13.91 2.56 2.34
CA ASP A 44 13.65 1.13 2.38
C ASP A 44 12.20 0.86 1.96
N HIS A 45 11.88 -0.42 1.72
CA HIS A 45 10.51 -0.83 1.43
C HIS A 45 9.59 -0.60 2.65
N LEU A 46 8.40 -0.05 2.40
CA LEU A 46 7.30 0.01 3.36
C LEU A 46 6.23 -1.01 2.97
N ILE A 47 5.83 -1.84 3.93
CA ILE A 47 4.71 -2.78 3.80
C ILE A 47 3.71 -2.46 4.89
N GLU A 48 2.47 -2.15 4.51
CA GLU A 48 1.39 -1.86 5.45
C GLU A 48 0.15 -2.67 5.09
N TYR A 49 -0.45 -3.30 6.09
CA TYR A 49 -1.74 -3.95 5.98
C TYR A 49 -2.80 -3.07 6.65
N ILE A 50 -3.84 -2.71 5.91
CA ILE A 50 -4.93 -1.90 6.45
C ILE A 50 -5.86 -2.80 7.24
N TYR A 51 -5.67 -2.85 8.56
CA TYR A 51 -6.46 -3.70 9.44
C TYR A 51 -7.92 -3.24 9.57
N ASP A 52 -8.14 -1.93 9.70
CA ASP A 52 -9.47 -1.32 9.78
C ASP A 52 -9.46 0.13 9.27
N GLY A 53 -10.64 0.66 8.92
CA GLY A 53 -10.83 2.02 8.45
C GLY A 53 -10.55 2.23 6.95
N LYS A 54 -10.31 3.48 6.58
CA LYS A 54 -10.01 3.93 5.22
C LYS A 54 -9.05 5.12 5.22
N GLY A 55 -8.27 5.25 4.16
CA GLY A 55 -7.28 6.31 4.02
C GLY A 55 -6.98 6.67 2.58
N LEU A 56 -6.11 7.65 2.41
CA LEU A 56 -5.61 8.10 1.11
C LEU A 56 -4.08 8.15 1.15
N TYR A 57 -3.44 7.30 0.37
CA TYR A 57 -1.99 7.36 0.18
C TYR A 57 -1.69 8.27 -0.99
N THR A 58 -0.70 9.15 -0.81
CA THR A 58 -0.13 9.96 -1.89
C THR A 58 1.32 9.55 -2.07
N ILE A 59 1.65 9.01 -3.25
CA ILE A 59 2.98 8.49 -3.59
C ILE A 59 3.41 9.18 -4.89
N GLY A 60 4.38 10.08 -4.80
CA GLY A 60 4.66 11.04 -5.88
C GLY A 60 3.38 11.82 -6.21
N ASP A 61 3.01 11.84 -7.49
CA ASP A 61 1.82 12.55 -7.97
C ASP A 61 0.55 11.68 -7.97
N LYS A 62 0.65 10.43 -7.51
CA LYS A 62 -0.46 9.46 -7.56
C LYS A 62 -1.15 9.35 -6.21
N LYS A 63 -2.47 9.16 -6.26
CA LYS A 63 -3.33 9.00 -5.09
C LYS A 63 -4.01 7.64 -5.11
N PHE A 64 -4.01 6.96 -3.98
CA PHE A 64 -4.57 5.62 -3.81
C PHE A 64 -5.50 5.61 -2.60
N GLN A 65 -6.78 5.37 -2.83
CA GLN A 65 -7.71 5.08 -1.74
C GLN A 65 -7.45 3.67 -1.25
N VAL A 66 -7.37 3.50 0.07
CA VAL A 66 -7.20 2.20 0.71
C VAL A 66 -8.24 2.01 1.80
N SER A 67 -8.57 0.76 2.05
CA SER A 67 -9.52 0.34 3.08
C SER A 67 -9.14 -1.00 3.66
N ARG A 68 -9.90 -1.46 4.66
CA ARG A 68 -9.68 -2.74 5.32
C ARG A 68 -9.40 -3.88 4.34
N GLY A 69 -8.31 -4.61 4.61
CA GLY A 69 -7.86 -5.77 3.84
C GLY A 69 -6.85 -5.44 2.74
N ASP A 70 -6.68 -4.15 2.39
CA ASP A 70 -5.68 -3.74 1.42
C ASP A 70 -4.26 -3.91 1.98
N LEU A 71 -3.33 -4.31 1.11
CA LEU A 71 -1.91 -4.34 1.37
C LEU A 71 -1.22 -3.29 0.52
N VAL A 72 -0.52 -2.36 1.17
CA VAL A 72 0.26 -1.31 0.54
C VAL A 72 1.73 -1.75 0.55
N LEU A 73 2.34 -1.75 -0.62
CA LEU A 73 3.78 -1.94 -0.79
C LEU A 73 4.36 -0.73 -1.49
N ILE A 74 5.29 -0.05 -0.84
CA ILE A 74 6.00 1.09 -1.40
C ILE A 74 7.49 0.73 -1.46
N PRO A 75 8.11 0.66 -2.65
CA PRO A 75 9.55 0.53 -2.76
C PRO A 75 10.25 1.83 -2.29
N PRO A 76 11.59 1.80 -2.09
CA PRO A 76 12.38 3.01 -1.87
C PRO A 76 12.16 4.06 -2.96
#